data_AF-A0AA43W4E9-F1
#
_entry.id   AF-A0AA43W4E9-F1
#
_cell.length_a   1.000
_cell.length_b   1.000
_cell.length_c   1.000
_cell.angle_alpha   90.00
_cell.angle_beta   90.00
_cell.angle_gamma   90.00
#
_symmetry.space_group_name_H-M   'P 1'
#
loop_
_entity.id
_entity.type
_entity.pdbx_description
1 polymer ?
#
loop_
_entity_poly.entity_id
_entity_poly.type
_entity_poly.pdbx_seq_one_letter_code
_entity_poly.pdbx_strand_id
1 'polypeptide(L)'
;MNSIKDLQKAVRNILVNNGLTELSLEDTGELEDPTYIIWFDNDCQPYEDPVLKVCIEETGIAVELDARNFGNTVTVYDYDIDRNEWWEGIRANLLEVLERDGRRRCPACGRPLKGNRRYCSDECRKLIVPEPTTEQVVKKANRNIRRLAALAAGKDKAYKKRLIEKYTVGLSQAGFVTLKKV
;
A
#
# COMPACT_ATOMS: atom_id res chain seq x y z
N MET A 1 2.42 7.39 10.47
CA MET A 1 1.53 6.35 11.04
C MET A 1 0.12 6.72 10.64
N ASN A 2 -0.57 5.82 9.95
CA ASN A 2 -1.99 6.00 9.67
C ASN A 2 -2.76 5.78 10.98
N SER A 3 -3.85 6.50 11.20
CA SER A 3 -4.70 6.20 12.36
C SER A 3 -5.45 4.88 12.13
N ILE A 4 -5.86 4.20 13.20
CA ILE A 4 -6.72 3.00 13.12
C ILE A 4 -7.96 3.29 12.26
N LYS A 5 -8.55 4.48 12.41
CA LYS A 5 -9.71 4.92 11.61
C LYS A 5 -9.39 5.03 10.12
N ASP A 6 -8.19 5.49 9.76
CA ASP A 6 -7.76 5.54 8.36
C ASP A 6 -7.57 4.14 7.78
N LEU A 7 -7.04 3.20 8.58
CA LEU A 7 -6.86 1.81 8.18
C LEU A 7 -8.19 1.07 8.04
N GLN A 8 -9.09 1.20 9.02
CA GLN A 8 -10.47 0.70 8.94
C GLN A 8 -11.18 1.24 7.68
N LYS A 9 -11.07 2.55 7.44
CA LYS A 9 -11.62 3.17 6.23
C LYS A 9 -11.00 2.60 4.96
N ALA A 10 -9.70 2.33 4.95
CA ALA A 10 -9.03 1.71 3.80
C ALA A 10 -9.54 0.29 3.54
N VAL A 11 -9.68 -0.54 4.59
CA VAL A 11 -10.25 -1.89 4.50
C VAL A 11 -11.69 -1.83 3.97
N ARG A 12 -12.56 -1.00 4.58
CA ARG A 12 -13.93 -0.81 4.12
C ARG A 12 -13.99 -0.38 2.65
N ASN A 13 -13.13 0.57 2.26
CA ASN A 13 -13.05 1.05 0.88
C ASN A 13 -12.62 -0.05 -0.09
N ILE A 14 -11.78 -1.01 0.31
CA ILE A 14 -11.42 -2.14 -0.56
C ILE A 14 -12.67 -2.94 -0.89
N LEU A 15 -13.44 -3.39 0.11
CA LEU A 15 -14.66 -4.17 -0.13
C LEU A 15 -15.70 -3.36 -0.94
N VAL A 16 -16.06 -2.16 -0.50
CA VAL A 16 -17.08 -1.31 -1.14
C VAL A 16 -16.73 -0.98 -2.59
N ASN A 17 -15.48 -0.58 -2.89
CA ASN A 17 -15.10 -0.23 -4.26
C ASN A 17 -15.04 -1.44 -5.19
N ASN A 18 -15.03 -2.66 -4.63
CA ASN A 18 -15.12 -3.91 -5.36
C ASN A 18 -16.55 -4.44 -5.48
N GLY A 19 -17.55 -3.73 -4.93
CA GLY A 19 -18.94 -4.18 -4.90
C GLY A 19 -19.15 -5.39 -3.98
N LEU A 20 -18.25 -5.56 -2.99
CA LEU A 20 -18.28 -6.66 -2.03
C LEU A 20 -18.80 -6.17 -0.69
N THR A 21 -19.65 -6.98 -0.07
CA THR A 21 -20.03 -6.87 1.34
C THR A 21 -19.15 -7.77 2.21
N GLU A 22 -18.55 -8.80 1.62
CA GLU A 22 -17.65 -9.73 2.29
C GLU A 22 -16.56 -10.22 1.34
N LEU A 23 -15.42 -10.59 1.89
CA LEU A 23 -14.33 -11.25 1.17
C LEU A 23 -13.73 -12.34 2.04
N SER A 24 -13.75 -13.56 1.51
CA SER A 24 -13.14 -14.73 2.12
C SER A 24 -11.66 -14.80 1.79
N LEU A 25 -10.86 -15.10 2.80
CA LEU A 25 -9.43 -15.39 2.74
C LEU A 25 -9.15 -16.91 2.79
N GLU A 26 -10.21 -17.72 2.95
CA GLU A 26 -10.42 -19.19 2.98
C GLU A 26 -9.21 -20.15 2.95
N ASP A 27 -8.16 -19.88 2.19
CA ASP A 27 -6.93 -20.67 2.19
C ASP A 27 -5.75 -19.84 2.74
N THR A 28 -5.73 -19.68 4.06
CA THR A 28 -4.66 -18.96 4.75
C THR A 28 -3.29 -19.59 4.51
N GLY A 29 -3.22 -20.88 4.17
CA GLY A 29 -1.98 -21.56 3.79
C GLY A 29 -1.40 -21.13 2.45
N GLU A 30 -2.21 -20.49 1.60
CA GLU A 30 -1.72 -19.93 0.35
C GLU A 30 -1.23 -18.48 0.52
N LEU A 31 -1.67 -17.74 1.54
CA LEU A 31 -1.27 -16.32 1.76
C LEU A 31 0.24 -16.20 2.07
N GLU A 32 0.88 -15.16 1.53
CA GLU A 32 2.31 -14.91 1.80
C GLU A 32 2.56 -14.60 3.29
N ASP A 33 1.66 -13.83 3.91
CA ASP A 33 1.72 -13.46 5.33
C ASP A 33 0.31 -13.41 5.95
N PRO A 34 -0.22 -14.54 6.45
CA PRO A 34 -1.55 -14.59 7.06
C PRO A 34 -1.61 -13.70 8.30
N THR A 35 -2.65 -12.87 8.42
CA THR A 35 -2.82 -12.01 9.59
C THR A 35 -3.44 -12.80 10.73
N TYR A 36 -2.82 -12.74 11.90
CA TYR A 36 -3.33 -13.33 13.13
C TYR A 36 -3.81 -12.24 14.09
N ILE A 37 -4.95 -12.48 14.73
CA ILE A 37 -5.53 -11.59 15.74
C ILE A 37 -5.61 -12.32 17.06
N ILE A 38 -5.24 -11.62 18.13
CA ILE A 38 -5.42 -12.11 19.49
C ILE A 38 -6.83 -11.73 19.96
N TRP A 39 -7.63 -12.72 20.30
CA TRP A 39 -8.96 -12.57 20.87
C TRP A 39 -9.06 -13.29 22.22
N PHE A 40 -10.05 -12.94 23.03
CA PHE A 40 -10.27 -13.53 24.36
C PHE A 40 -11.60 -14.26 24.40
N ASP A 41 -11.61 -15.47 24.96
CA ASP A 41 -12.85 -16.18 25.24
C ASP A 41 -13.56 -15.63 26.50
N ASN A 42 -14.67 -16.28 26.88
CA ASN A 42 -15.45 -15.90 28.05
C ASN A 42 -14.69 -16.09 29.38
N ASP A 43 -13.62 -16.90 29.39
CA ASP A 43 -12.77 -17.17 30.55
C ASP A 43 -11.49 -16.28 30.54
N CYS A 44 -11.48 -15.25 29.70
CA CYS A 44 -10.36 -14.33 29.47
C CYS A 44 -9.08 -15.04 29.03
N GLN A 45 -9.18 -16.22 28.39
CA GLN A 45 -8.04 -16.91 27.80
C GLN A 45 -7.73 -16.31 26.42
N PRO A 46 -6.46 -15.93 26.15
CA PRO A 46 -6.07 -15.39 24.86
C PRO A 46 -5.89 -16.52 23.83
N TYR A 47 -6.39 -16.29 22.63
CA TYR A 47 -6.19 -17.14 21.47
C TYR A 47 -5.67 -16.30 20.31
N GLU A 48 -4.71 -16.83 19.56
CA GLU A 48 -4.14 -16.18 18.39
C GLU A 48 -4.50 -17.00 17.15
N ASP A 49 -5.38 -16.44 16.33
CA ASP A 49 -5.99 -17.17 15.23
C ASP A 49 -6.00 -16.35 13.93
N PRO A 50 -5.87 -17.03 12.78
CA PRO A 50 -5.76 -16.36 11.50
C PRO A 50 -7.11 -15.82 11.05
N VAL A 51 -7.09 -14.69 10.35
CA VAL A 51 -8.27 -14.11 9.71
C VAL A 51 -8.70 -14.97 8.53
N LEU A 52 -9.96 -15.39 8.53
CA LEU A 52 -10.59 -16.16 7.47
C LEU A 52 -11.45 -15.31 6.55
N LYS A 53 -12.12 -14.29 7.07
CA LYS A 53 -13.08 -13.51 6.27
C LYS A 53 -13.23 -12.12 6.84
N VAL A 54 -13.49 -11.15 5.96
CA VAL A 54 -13.80 -9.77 6.36
C VAL A 54 -15.14 -9.38 5.76
N CYS A 55 -16.03 -8.88 6.60
CA CYS A 55 -17.40 -8.51 6.28
C CYS A 55 -17.66 -7.04 6.63
N ILE A 56 -18.48 -6.37 5.83
CA ILE A 56 -19.05 -5.06 6.13
C ILE A 56 -20.49 -5.27 6.58
N GLU A 57 -20.77 -4.85 7.80
CA GLU A 57 -22.11 -4.85 8.39
C GLU A 57 -22.64 -3.42 8.57
N GLU A 58 -23.88 -3.31 9.03
CA GLU A 58 -24.49 -2.00 9.35
C GLU A 58 -23.73 -1.28 10.46
N THR A 59 -23.21 -2.03 11.43
CA THR A 59 -22.55 -1.55 12.64
C THR A 59 -21.05 -1.24 12.45
N GLY A 60 -20.39 -1.85 11.46
CA GLY A 60 -18.94 -1.73 11.31
C GLY A 60 -18.33 -2.75 10.36
N ILE A 61 -17.06 -3.07 10.61
CA ILE A 61 -16.34 -4.19 9.97
C ILE A 61 -16.36 -5.37 10.95
N ALA A 62 -16.78 -6.54 10.47
CA ALA A 62 -16.69 -7.80 11.17
C ALA A 62 -15.57 -8.66 10.55
N VAL A 63 -14.74 -9.26 11.39
CA VAL A 63 -13.60 -10.09 10.99
C VAL A 63 -13.81 -11.49 11.56
N GLU A 64 -13.97 -12.48 10.71
CA GLU A 64 -14.08 -13.88 11.12
C GLU A 64 -12.69 -14.51 11.22
N LEU A 65 -12.41 -15.17 12.34
CA LEU A 65 -11.19 -15.88 12.65
C LEU A 65 -11.43 -17.39 12.63
N ASP A 66 -10.41 -18.15 12.25
CA ASP A 66 -10.39 -19.62 12.42
C ASP A 66 -10.09 -19.94 13.87
N ALA A 67 -11.10 -20.18 14.70
CA ALA A 67 -10.90 -20.52 16.10
C ALA A 67 -10.42 -21.99 16.21
N ARG A 68 -9.16 -22.22 15.85
CA ARG A 68 -8.57 -23.55 15.64
C ARG A 68 -8.66 -24.44 16.86
N ASN A 69 -8.61 -23.84 18.05
CA ASN A 69 -8.73 -24.54 19.33
C ASN A 69 -10.16 -25.07 19.59
N PHE A 70 -11.16 -24.52 18.92
CA PHE A 70 -12.58 -24.83 19.10
C PHE A 70 -13.19 -25.52 17.88
N GLY A 71 -12.51 -25.53 16.73
CA GLY A 71 -12.99 -26.13 15.49
C GLY A 71 -14.19 -25.39 14.88
N ASN A 72 -14.33 -24.09 15.17
CA ASN A 72 -15.37 -23.22 14.67
C ASN A 72 -14.80 -21.85 14.27
N THR A 73 -15.66 -20.91 13.90
CA THR A 73 -15.28 -19.52 13.62
C THR A 73 -15.69 -18.60 14.76
N VAL A 74 -14.89 -17.55 14.97
CA VAL A 74 -15.19 -16.46 15.92
C VAL A 74 -15.21 -15.15 15.17
N THR A 75 -16.15 -14.28 15.50
CA THR A 75 -16.25 -12.95 14.91
C THR A 75 -15.71 -11.90 15.87
N VAL A 76 -14.72 -11.14 15.41
CA VAL A 76 -14.16 -9.97 16.11
C VAL A 76 -14.57 -8.72 15.35
N TYR A 77 -15.08 -7.72 16.07
CA TYR A 77 -15.56 -6.50 15.46
C TYR A 77 -14.50 -5.40 15.45
N ASP A 78 -14.67 -4.41 14.60
CA ASP A 78 -13.71 -3.32 14.42
C ASP A 78 -13.36 -2.53 15.68
N TYR A 79 -14.29 -2.44 16.64
CA TYR A 79 -14.09 -1.78 17.92
C TYR A 79 -13.23 -2.60 18.90
N ASP A 80 -13.05 -3.90 18.68
CA ASP A 80 -12.19 -4.79 19.48
C ASP A 80 -10.77 -4.91 18.90
N ILE A 81 -10.54 -4.42 17.68
CA ILE A 81 -9.25 -4.48 16.97
C ILE A 81 -8.52 -3.15 17.12
N ASP A 82 -7.64 -3.06 18.12
CA ASP A 82 -6.94 -1.83 18.50
C ASP A 82 -5.50 -1.71 17.97
N ARG A 83 -5.01 -2.69 17.21
CA ARG A 83 -3.64 -2.70 16.66
C ARG A 83 -3.59 -2.31 15.19
N ASN A 84 -2.73 -1.33 14.89
CA ASN A 84 -2.47 -0.91 13.50
C ASN A 84 -1.93 -2.05 12.64
N GLU A 85 -1.04 -2.87 13.20
CA GLU A 85 -0.38 -3.99 12.52
C GLU A 85 -1.40 -5.01 12.01
N TRP A 86 -2.44 -5.32 12.79
CA TRP A 86 -3.52 -6.21 12.39
C TRP A 86 -4.33 -5.63 11.23
N TRP A 87 -4.65 -4.34 11.27
CA TRP A 87 -5.35 -3.68 10.17
C TRP A 87 -4.52 -3.57 8.89
N GLU A 88 -3.21 -3.35 9.02
CA GLU A 88 -2.28 -3.35 7.88
C GLU A 88 -2.17 -4.74 7.25
N GLY A 89 -2.10 -5.79 8.07
CA GLY A 89 -2.13 -7.18 7.66
C GLY A 89 -3.43 -7.54 6.95
N ILE A 90 -4.59 -7.30 7.58
CA ILE A 90 -5.91 -7.53 6.97
C ILE A 90 -5.98 -6.85 5.60
N ARG A 91 -5.56 -5.59 5.52
CA ARG A 91 -5.54 -4.84 4.27
C ARG A 91 -4.65 -5.50 3.21
N ALA A 92 -3.47 -6.01 3.59
CA ALA A 92 -2.57 -6.71 2.68
C ALA A 92 -3.20 -8.00 2.16
N ASN A 93 -3.78 -8.82 3.04
CA ASN A 93 -4.38 -10.10 2.69
C ASN A 93 -5.57 -9.95 1.76
N LEU A 94 -6.43 -8.95 2.00
CA LEU A 94 -7.53 -8.64 1.09
C LEU A 94 -7.02 -8.24 -0.31
N LEU A 95 -5.93 -7.49 -0.40
CA LEU A 95 -5.34 -7.12 -1.69
C LEU A 95 -4.72 -8.33 -2.39
N GLU A 96 -4.06 -9.22 -1.64
CA GLU A 96 -3.45 -10.43 -2.18
C GLU A 96 -4.52 -11.37 -2.78
N VAL A 97 -5.60 -11.64 -2.05
CA VAL A 97 -6.73 -12.45 -2.54
C VAL A 97 -7.34 -11.83 -3.80
N LEU A 98 -7.55 -10.51 -3.79
CA LEU A 98 -8.08 -9.79 -4.95
C LEU A 98 -7.13 -9.78 -6.15
N GLU A 99 -5.82 -9.91 -5.95
CA GLU A 99 -4.84 -10.07 -7.03
C GLU A 99 -4.89 -11.47 -7.65
N ARG A 100 -5.18 -12.51 -6.86
CA ARG A 100 -5.34 -13.91 -7.33
C ARG A 100 -6.54 -14.14 -8.21
N ASP A 101 -7.61 -13.36 -8.05
CA ASP A 101 -8.78 -13.35 -8.94
C ASP A 101 -8.43 -13.04 -10.42
N GLY A 102 -7.15 -12.81 -10.76
CA GLY A 102 -6.66 -12.47 -12.09
C GLY A 102 -7.04 -11.04 -12.51
N ARG A 103 -7.72 -10.29 -11.65
CA ARG A 103 -8.12 -8.92 -11.86
C ARG A 103 -7.17 -8.01 -11.09
N ARG A 104 -6.14 -7.49 -11.78
CA ARG A 104 -5.26 -6.46 -11.20
C ARG A 104 -6.09 -5.27 -10.74
N ARG A 105 -5.98 -4.89 -9.47
CA ARG A 105 -6.76 -3.81 -8.85
C ARG A 105 -5.85 -2.79 -8.20
N CYS A 106 -6.36 -1.56 -8.04
CA CYS A 106 -5.58 -0.48 -7.44
C CYS A 106 -5.44 -0.69 -5.92
N PRO A 107 -4.22 -0.71 -5.36
CA PRO A 107 -3.99 -0.94 -3.93
C PRO A 107 -4.60 0.14 -3.01
N ALA A 108 -4.97 1.31 -3.55
CA ALA A 108 -5.55 2.41 -2.80
C ALA A 108 -7.08 2.47 -2.87
N CYS A 109 -7.65 2.03 -3.98
CA CYS A 109 -9.05 2.30 -4.33
C CYS A 109 -9.84 1.05 -4.68
N GLY A 110 -9.24 -0.14 -4.73
CA GLY A 110 -9.89 -1.39 -5.15
C GLY A 110 -10.30 -1.45 -6.63
N ARG A 111 -10.43 -0.32 -7.33
CA ARG A 111 -10.91 -0.33 -8.73
C ARG A 111 -10.01 -1.17 -9.65
N PRO A 112 -10.60 -1.88 -10.62
CA PRO A 112 -9.85 -2.63 -11.62
C PRO A 112 -8.86 -1.73 -12.37
N LEU A 113 -7.63 -2.23 -12.53
CA LEU A 113 -6.58 -1.57 -13.29
C LEU A 113 -6.67 -1.96 -14.76
N LYS A 114 -6.52 -0.95 -15.64
CA LYS A 114 -6.40 -1.18 -17.08
C LYS A 114 -4.93 -1.34 -17.46
N GLY A 115 -4.61 -2.42 -18.17
CA GLY A 115 -3.26 -2.72 -18.65
C GLY A 115 -2.24 -2.89 -17.51
N ASN A 116 -1.00 -2.46 -17.74
CA ASN A 116 0.11 -2.65 -16.78
C ASN A 116 0.24 -1.55 -15.70
N ARG A 117 -0.83 -0.79 -15.44
CA ARG A 117 -0.80 0.27 -14.41
C ARG A 117 -0.64 -0.35 -13.01
N ARG A 118 -0.08 0.43 -12.06
CA ARG A 118 0.01 0.06 -10.63
C ARG A 118 -1.08 0.73 -9.78
N TYR A 119 -1.65 1.84 -10.24
CA TYR A 119 -2.70 2.60 -9.54
C TYR A 119 -3.79 3.05 -10.51
N CYS A 120 -5.04 3.19 -10.02
CA CYS A 120 -6.20 3.58 -10.82
C CYS A 120 -6.11 5.05 -11.27
N SER A 121 -5.55 5.91 -10.42
CA SER A 121 -5.36 7.35 -10.65
C SER A 121 -4.09 7.86 -9.96
N ASP A 122 -3.66 9.07 -10.30
CA ASP A 122 -2.55 9.76 -9.62
C ASP A 122 -2.89 10.11 -8.16
N GLU A 123 -4.17 10.38 -7.84
CA GLU A 123 -4.63 10.57 -6.46
C GLU A 123 -4.40 9.30 -5.63
N CYS A 124 -4.79 8.15 -6.18
CA CYS A 124 -4.58 6.86 -5.54
C CYS A 124 -3.11 6.51 -5.37
N ARG A 125 -2.25 6.97 -6.29
CA ARG A 125 -0.81 6.88 -6.09
C ARG A 125 -0.35 7.72 -4.91
N LYS A 126 -0.81 8.97 -4.78
CA LYS A 126 -0.41 9.89 -3.70
C LYS A 126 -0.88 9.44 -2.31
N LEU A 127 -2.01 8.71 -2.23
CA LEU A 127 -2.51 8.16 -0.96
C LEU A 127 -1.58 7.09 -0.36
N ILE A 128 -0.89 6.32 -1.21
CA ILE A 128 -0.04 5.20 -0.77
C ILE A 128 1.44 5.52 -0.87
N VAL A 129 1.86 6.16 -1.95
CA VAL A 129 3.27 6.45 -2.19
C VAL A 129 3.64 7.65 -1.33
N PRO A 130 4.56 7.50 -0.35
CA PRO A 130 5.03 8.62 0.43
C PRO A 130 5.63 9.68 -0.51
N GLU A 131 5.49 10.96 -0.13
CA GLU A 131 6.08 12.02 -0.94
C GLU A 131 7.58 11.74 -1.15
N PRO A 132 8.06 11.83 -2.40
CA PRO A 132 9.45 11.53 -2.68
C PRO A 132 10.33 12.50 -1.92
N THR A 133 11.35 11.97 -1.23
CA THR A 133 12.31 12.81 -0.51
C THR A 133 13.00 13.78 -1.47
N THR A 134 13.47 14.92 -0.95
CA THR A 134 14.22 15.91 -1.74
C THR A 134 15.43 15.28 -2.44
N GLU A 135 16.07 14.28 -1.83
CA GLU A 135 17.11 13.46 -2.46
C GLU A 135 16.62 12.65 -3.67
N GLN A 136 15.47 11.97 -3.55
CA GLN A 136 14.88 11.22 -4.64
C GLN A 136 14.49 12.13 -5.81
N VAL A 137 13.96 13.33 -5.50
CA VAL A 137 13.65 14.36 -6.50
C VAL A 137 14.92 14.81 -7.22
N VAL A 138 15.99 15.14 -6.51
CA VAL A 138 17.29 15.54 -7.09
C VAL A 138 17.87 14.43 -7.96
N LYS A 139 17.83 13.18 -7.50
CA LYS A 139 18.33 12.02 -8.26
C LYS A 139 17.54 11.81 -9.56
N LYS A 140 16.22 11.95 -9.50
CA LYS A 140 15.34 11.84 -10.69
C LYS A 140 15.55 13.00 -11.66
N ALA A 141 15.65 14.23 -11.16
CA ALA A 141 15.94 15.42 -11.96
C ALA A 141 17.27 15.27 -12.72
N ASN A 142 18.35 14.90 -12.02
CA ASN A 142 19.67 14.71 -12.63
C ASN A 142 19.70 13.57 -13.67
N ARG A 143 18.92 12.50 -13.46
CA ARG A 143 18.77 11.43 -14.46
C ARG A 143 18.12 11.96 -15.74
N ASN A 144 17.07 12.78 -15.60
CA ASN A 144 16.39 13.41 -16.74
C ASN A 144 17.30 14.41 -17.46
N ILE A 145 18.03 15.25 -16.73
CA ILE A 145 19.01 16.19 -17.29
C ILE A 145 20.05 15.46 -18.15
N ARG A 146 20.61 14.35 -17.65
CA ARG A 146 21.57 13.53 -18.42
C ARG A 146 20.96 12.95 -19.70
N ARG A 147 19.70 12.50 -19.64
CA ARG A 147 18.98 11.98 -20.81
C ARG A 147 18.71 13.07 -21.85
N LEU A 148 18.23 14.23 -21.40
CA LEU A 148 17.98 15.39 -22.27
C LEU A 148 19.27 15.94 -22.88
N ALA A 149 20.35 16.04 -22.09
CA ALA A 149 21.66 16.45 -22.59
C ALA A 149 22.22 15.46 -23.63
N ALA A 150 21.98 14.15 -23.47
CA ALA A 150 22.36 13.16 -24.47
C ALA A 150 21.55 13.30 -25.77
N LEU A 151 20.25 13.57 -25.68
CA LEU A 151 19.39 13.79 -26.85
C LEU A 151 19.77 15.08 -27.58
N ALA A 152 19.98 16.17 -26.84
CA ALA A 152 20.32 17.47 -27.41
C ALA A 152 21.72 17.50 -28.05
N ALA A 153 22.69 16.78 -27.47
CA ALA A 153 24.07 16.79 -27.96
C ALA A 153 24.37 15.73 -29.04
N GLY A 154 23.51 14.73 -29.22
CA GLY A 154 23.74 13.64 -30.16
C GLY A 154 25.09 12.94 -29.92
N LYS A 155 26.03 13.06 -30.87
CA LYS A 155 27.38 12.47 -30.79
C LYS A 155 28.42 13.40 -30.12
N ASP A 156 28.11 14.68 -29.90
CA ASP A 156 29.07 15.63 -29.32
C ASP A 156 29.19 15.43 -27.80
N LYS A 157 30.28 14.77 -27.40
CA LYS A 157 30.58 14.48 -25.99
C LYS A 157 30.93 15.74 -25.19
N ALA A 158 31.56 16.75 -25.81
CA ALA A 158 31.98 17.97 -25.12
C ALA A 158 30.78 18.88 -24.83
N TYR A 159 29.86 19.00 -25.79
CA TYR A 159 28.62 19.75 -25.60
C TYR A 159 27.70 19.08 -24.56
N LYS A 160 27.59 17.73 -24.59
CA LYS A 160 26.88 16.96 -23.56
C LYS A 160 27.41 17.23 -22.15
N LYS A 161 28.74 17.25 -21.98
CA LYS A 161 29.39 17.47 -20.68
C LYS A 161 29.05 18.86 -20.13
N ARG A 162 29.14 19.91 -20.96
CA ARG A 162 28.78 21.29 -20.58
C ARG A 162 27.32 21.41 -20.14
N LEU A 163 26.40 20.75 -20.84
CA LEU A 163 24.98 20.74 -20.46
C LEU A 163 24.75 20.08 -19.10
N ILE A 164 25.40 18.94 -18.85
CA ILE A 164 25.27 18.25 -17.56
C ILE A 164 25.82 19.12 -16.43
N GLU A 165 26.99 19.71 -16.59
CA GLU A 165 27.60 20.59 -15.56
C GLU A 165 26.73 21.81 -15.27
N LYS A 166 26.19 22.47 -16.31
CA LYS A 166 25.37 23.68 -16.17
C LYS A 166 24.03 23.43 -15.46
N TYR A 167 23.39 22.27 -15.70
CA TYR A 167 22.02 22.02 -15.28
C TYR A 167 21.89 21.02 -14.12
N THR A 168 22.98 20.38 -13.69
CA THR A 168 22.94 19.45 -12.55
C THR A 168 22.47 20.17 -11.29
N VAL A 169 21.52 19.57 -10.60
CA VAL A 169 20.98 20.07 -9.34
C VAL A 169 21.56 19.29 -8.16
N GLY A 170 21.68 19.95 -7.02
CA GLY A 170 22.08 19.39 -5.73
C GLY A 170 21.12 19.79 -4.63
N LEU A 171 21.45 19.39 -3.41
CA LEU A 171 20.76 19.83 -2.21
C LEU A 171 21.56 20.95 -1.55
N SER A 172 20.88 22.01 -1.13
CA SER A 172 21.47 23.04 -0.28
C SER A 172 21.60 22.56 1.16
N GLN A 173 22.39 23.26 1.97
CA GLN A 173 22.50 23.00 3.42
C GLN A 173 21.16 23.12 4.16
N ALA A 174 20.18 23.82 3.58
CA ALA A 174 18.82 23.95 4.10
C ALA A 174 17.83 22.95 3.48
N GLY A 175 18.29 21.94 2.73
CA GLY A 175 17.46 20.86 2.19
C GLY A 175 16.69 21.19 0.90
N PHE A 176 16.90 22.37 0.31
CA PHE A 176 16.24 22.79 -0.93
C PHE A 176 17.01 22.32 -2.18
N VAL A 177 16.28 22.08 -3.27
CA VAL A 177 16.88 21.76 -4.57
C VAL A 177 17.47 23.03 -5.19
N THR A 178 18.76 23.02 -5.48
CA THR A 178 19.48 24.16 -6.07
C THR A 178 20.35 23.69 -7.24
N LEU A 179 20.64 24.58 -8.19
CA LEU A 179 21.68 24.30 -9.18
C LEU A 179 23.01 24.14 -8.46
N LYS A 180 23.77 23.07 -8.78
CA LYS A 180 25.15 22.98 -8.32
C LYS A 180 25.94 24.09 -9.00
N LYS A 181 26.44 25.04 -8.20
CA LYS A 181 27.54 25.90 -8.64
C LYS A 181 28.75 24.99 -8.81
N VAL A 182 29.14 24.76 -10.07
CA VAL A 182 30.40 24.10 -10.44
C VAL A 182 31.50 25.15 -10.45
#